data_AF-A0A9W6X0E0-F1
#
_entry.id   AF-A0A9W6X0E0-F1
#
_cell.length_a   1.000
_cell.length_b   1.000
_cell.length_c   1.000
_cell.angle_alpha   90.00
_cell.angle_beta   90.00
_cell.angle_gamma   90.00
#
_symmetry.space_group_name_H-M   'P 1'
#
loop_
_entity.id
_entity.type
_entity.pdbx_description
1 polymer ?
#
loop_
_entity_poly.entity_id
_entity_poly.type
_entity_poly.pdbx_seq_one_letter_code
_entity_poly.pdbx_strand_id
1 'polypeptide(L)'
;MSELKEFAGKDGDEDRARSWLGKVKSAFIRDQAPDQETCLVFGDLSPDQLDIARYWYRQLSRTTRSTWKDLHQSFQVQYCGRGVSVARQYYHARKRSDESPLEYLHRLNVAGLRTRLQIKDGPPDVRREHVKDVIETLDDRDLADQL
;
A
#
# COMPACT_ATOMS: atom_id res chain seq x y z
N MET A 1 5.36 -20.11 -4.79
CA MET A 1 4.53 -19.72 -5.95
C MET A 1 3.07 -19.45 -5.55
N SER A 2 2.41 -20.31 -4.75
CA SER A 2 1.02 -20.09 -4.32
C SER A 2 0.80 -18.88 -3.39
N GLU A 3 1.80 -18.46 -2.62
CA GLU A 3 1.72 -17.30 -1.70
C GLU A 3 1.86 -15.92 -2.37
N LEU A 4 2.24 -15.88 -3.65
CA LEU A 4 2.43 -14.62 -4.40
C LEU A 4 1.13 -14.12 -5.07
N LYS A 5 0.02 -14.84 -4.86
CA LYS A 5 -1.23 -14.70 -5.61
C LYS A 5 -2.21 -13.64 -5.07
N GLU A 6 -1.88 -12.96 -3.97
CA GLU A 6 -2.87 -12.24 -3.14
C GLU A 6 -3.06 -10.75 -3.45
N PHE A 7 -2.36 -10.16 -4.44
CA PHE A 7 -2.45 -8.72 -4.69
C PHE A 7 -3.42 -8.35 -5.81
N ALA A 8 -4.51 -7.68 -5.43
CA ALA A 8 -5.53 -7.20 -6.34
C ALA A 8 -5.20 -5.81 -6.96
N GLY A 9 -4.42 -4.95 -6.28
CA GLY A 9 -4.21 -3.58 -6.78
C GLY A 9 -5.49 -2.75 -6.97
N LYS A 10 -6.62 -3.20 -6.41
CA LYS A 10 -7.94 -2.55 -6.49
C LYS A 10 -8.25 -1.72 -5.24
N ASP A 11 -7.59 -2.03 -4.12
CA ASP A 11 -8.05 -1.58 -2.80
C ASP A 11 -7.38 -0.27 -2.33
N GLY A 12 -6.55 0.36 -3.19
CA GLY A 12 -5.73 1.52 -2.79
C GLY A 12 -4.81 1.23 -1.61
N ASP A 13 -4.57 -0.06 -1.32
CA ASP A 13 -3.86 -0.50 -0.13
C ASP A 13 -2.35 -0.48 -0.33
N GLU A 14 -1.75 0.66 0.01
CA GLU A 14 -0.30 0.85 -0.06
C GLU A 14 0.48 -0.14 0.82
N ASP A 15 -0.05 -0.53 1.99
CA ASP A 15 0.63 -1.44 2.91
C ASP A 15 0.61 -2.87 2.36
N ARG A 16 -0.52 -3.33 1.84
CA ARG A 16 -0.64 -4.63 1.17
C ARG A 16 0.18 -4.69 -0.11
N ALA A 17 0.21 -3.60 -0.88
CA ALA A 17 1.10 -3.47 -2.04
C ALA A 17 2.57 -3.57 -1.65
N ARG A 18 2.99 -2.89 -0.57
CA ARG A 18 4.37 -2.96 -0.05
C ARG A 18 4.71 -4.36 0.46
N SER A 19 3.79 -4.99 1.19
CA SER A 19 3.95 -6.35 1.71
C SER A 19 4.09 -7.37 0.58
N TRP A 20 3.21 -7.31 -0.41
CA TRP A 20 3.27 -8.15 -1.60
C TRP A 20 4.58 -7.96 -2.37
N LEU A 21 4.97 -6.70 -2.64
CA LEU A 21 6.23 -6.40 -3.32
C LEU A 21 7.45 -6.96 -2.54
N GLY A 22 7.40 -6.92 -1.21
CA GLY A 22 8.39 -7.53 -0.33
C GLY A 22 8.47 -9.05 -0.49
N LYS A 23 7.32 -9.74 -0.50
CA LYS A 23 7.25 -11.20 -0.73
C LYS A 23 7.82 -11.58 -2.11
N VAL A 24 7.44 -10.84 -3.15
CA VAL A 24 7.93 -11.01 -4.52
C VAL A 24 9.45 -10.85 -4.59
N LYS A 25 9.98 -9.76 -4.02
CA LYS A 25 11.43 -9.51 -3.97
C LYS A 25 12.19 -10.62 -3.23
N SER A 26 11.67 -11.09 -2.09
CA SER A 26 12.29 -12.17 -1.32
C SER A 26 12.30 -13.49 -2.09
N ALA A 27 11.22 -13.81 -2.82
CA ALA A 27 11.18 -14.99 -3.68
C ALA A 27 12.24 -14.92 -4.78
N PHE A 28 12.40 -13.77 -5.44
CA PHE A 28 13.40 -13.59 -6.48
C PHE A 28 14.85 -13.67 -5.98
N ILE A 29 15.13 -13.11 -4.79
CA ILE A 29 16.44 -13.24 -4.15
C ILE A 29 16.76 -14.71 -3.86
N ARG A 30 15.79 -15.48 -3.34
CA ARG A 30 15.97 -16.90 -3.05
C ARG A 30 16.24 -17.70 -4.33
N ASP A 31 15.53 -17.38 -5.40
CA ASP A 31 15.56 -18.16 -6.65
C ASP A 31 16.71 -17.73 -7.59
N GLN A 32 17.51 -16.72 -7.22
CA GLN A 32 18.65 -16.18 -7.99
C GLN A 32 18.31 -15.87 -9.46
N ALA A 33 17.07 -15.46 -9.71
CA ALA A 33 16.59 -15.24 -11.06
C ALA A 33 17.24 -13.97 -11.67
N PRO A 34 17.69 -14.03 -12.95
CA PRO A 34 18.14 -12.84 -13.64
C PRO A 34 17.00 -11.84 -13.82
N ASP A 35 17.33 -10.54 -13.85
CA ASP A 35 16.36 -9.42 -13.90
C ASP A 35 15.29 -9.58 -14.99
N GLN A 36 15.69 -10.07 -16.16
CA GLN A 36 14.78 -10.23 -17.30
C GLN A 36 13.75 -11.34 -17.06
N GLU A 37 14.15 -12.47 -16.48
CA GLU A 37 13.24 -13.55 -16.09
C GLU A 37 12.35 -13.09 -14.93
N THR A 38 12.91 -12.33 -14.00
CA THR A 38 12.19 -11.77 -12.85
C THR A 38 11.07 -10.83 -13.29
N CYS A 39 11.32 -9.95 -14.26
CA CYS A 39 10.30 -9.05 -14.82
C CYS A 39 9.21 -9.81 -15.61
N LEU A 40 9.58 -10.88 -16.32
CA LEU A 40 8.61 -11.74 -17.01
C LEU A 40 7.72 -12.47 -16.01
N VAL A 41 8.33 -13.12 -15.02
CA VAL A 41 7.62 -13.79 -13.92
C VAL A 41 6.74 -12.79 -13.19
N PHE A 42 7.19 -11.55 -12.94
CA PHE A 42 6.35 -10.50 -12.35
C PHE A 42 5.07 -10.22 -13.16
N GLY A 43 5.16 -10.14 -14.48
CA GLY A 43 4.00 -10.00 -15.36
C GLY A 43 3.06 -11.21 -15.32
N ASP A 44 3.61 -12.40 -15.07
CA ASP A 44 2.91 -13.69 -15.06
C ASP A 44 2.43 -14.14 -13.67
N LEU A 45 2.94 -13.53 -12.58
CA LEU A 45 2.57 -13.81 -11.17
C LEU A 45 1.13 -13.42 -10.82
N SER A 46 0.39 -12.88 -11.79
CA SER A 46 -0.99 -12.45 -11.61
C SER A 46 -1.93 -13.62 -11.88
N PRO A 47 -2.60 -14.19 -10.87
CA PRO A 47 -3.62 -15.21 -11.11
C PRO A 47 -4.75 -14.61 -11.93
N ASP A 48 -5.31 -15.43 -12.81
CA ASP A 48 -6.70 -15.69 -13.19
C ASP A 48 -7.87 -14.83 -12.61
N GLN A 49 -7.68 -13.94 -11.63
CA GLN A 49 -8.73 -13.08 -11.09
C GLN A 49 -8.49 -11.57 -11.10
N LEU A 50 -7.42 -11.01 -11.70
CA LEU A 50 -7.42 -9.55 -11.85
C LEU A 50 -6.57 -8.95 -12.99
N ASP A 51 -7.27 -8.35 -13.94
CA ASP A 51 -6.74 -7.68 -15.12
C ASP A 51 -5.94 -6.41 -14.81
N ILE A 52 -6.08 -5.79 -13.64
CA ILE A 52 -5.55 -4.44 -13.38
C ILE A 52 -4.01 -4.40 -13.34
N ALA A 53 -3.37 -5.33 -12.61
CA ALA A 53 -1.91 -5.36 -12.50
C ALA A 53 -1.25 -5.78 -13.84
N ARG A 54 -1.86 -6.74 -14.57
CA ARG A 54 -1.42 -7.15 -15.91
C ARG A 54 -1.62 -6.05 -16.95
N TYR A 55 -2.75 -5.36 -16.90
CA TYR A 55 -3.05 -4.23 -17.78
C TYR A 55 -2.07 -3.08 -17.53
N TRP A 56 -1.81 -2.73 -16.27
CA TRP A 56 -0.78 -1.76 -15.90
C TRP A 56 0.61 -2.19 -16.41
N TYR A 57 1.02 -3.43 -16.15
CA TYR A 57 2.31 -3.95 -16.62
C TYR A 57 2.45 -3.83 -18.14
N ARG A 58 1.40 -4.17 -18.90
CA ARG A 58 1.39 -4.05 -20.37
C ARG A 58 1.46 -2.61 -20.88
N GLN A 59 0.99 -1.63 -20.11
CA GLN A 59 1.12 -0.20 -20.45
C GLN A 59 2.55 0.31 -20.27
N LEU A 60 3.38 -0.37 -19.48
CA LEU A 60 4.76 0.04 -19.28
C LEU A 60 5.59 -0.14 -20.54
N SER A 61 6.47 0.83 -20.78
CA SER A 61 7.45 0.77 -21.87
C SER A 61 8.34 -0.47 -21.76
N ARG A 62 8.91 -0.92 -22.88
CA ARG A 62 9.84 -2.06 -22.90
C ARG A 62 11.07 -1.82 -22.00
N THR A 63 11.55 -0.59 -21.89
CA THR A 63 12.72 -0.26 -21.06
C THR A 63 12.37 -0.41 -19.57
N THR A 64 11.23 0.10 -19.13
CA THR A 64 10.74 -0.07 -17.74
C THR A 64 10.53 -1.54 -17.37
N ARG A 65 10.10 -2.37 -18.32
CA ARG A 65 9.91 -3.82 -18.11
C ARG A 65 11.18 -4.66 -18.22
N SER A 66 12.29 -4.07 -18.66
CA SER A 66 13.53 -4.83 -18.93
C SER A 66 14.43 -4.97 -17.72
N THR A 67 14.27 -4.13 -16.70
CA THR A 67 15.07 -4.17 -15.47
C THR A 67 14.16 -4.30 -14.26
N TRP A 68 14.57 -5.13 -13.29
CA TRP A 68 13.80 -5.29 -12.07
C TRP A 68 13.73 -3.97 -11.30
N LYS A 69 14.82 -3.19 -11.33
CA LYS A 69 14.94 -1.89 -10.68
C LYS A 69 13.86 -0.91 -11.14
N ASP A 70 13.68 -0.74 -12.45
CA ASP A 70 12.75 0.25 -12.99
C ASP A 70 11.30 -0.21 -12.81
N LEU A 71 11.03 -1.49 -13.04
CA LEU A 71 9.72 -2.10 -12.79
C LEU A 71 9.30 -1.96 -11.32
N HIS A 72 10.20 -2.29 -10.40
CA HIS A 72 9.98 -2.15 -8.96
C HIS A 72 9.71 -0.69 -8.57
N GLN A 73 10.48 0.26 -9.12
CA GLN A 73 10.26 1.68 -8.86
C GLN A 73 8.90 2.16 -9.37
N SER A 74 8.50 1.78 -10.59
CA SER A 74 7.19 2.13 -11.13
C SER A 74 6.05 1.53 -10.32
N PHE A 75 6.19 0.28 -9.87
CA PHE A 75 5.18 -0.35 -8.99
C PHE A 75 5.04 0.40 -7.68
N GLN A 76 6.17 0.78 -7.07
CA GLN A 76 6.15 1.53 -5.83
C GLN A 76 5.44 2.88 -5.96
N VAL A 77 5.63 3.58 -7.07
CA VAL A 77 4.96 4.87 -7.33
C VAL A 77 3.45 4.66 -7.51
N GLN A 78 3.06 3.65 -8.28
CA GLN A 78 1.66 3.42 -8.64
C GLN A 78 0.83 2.85 -7.48
N TYR A 79 1.40 1.91 -6.71
CA TYR A 79 0.62 1.11 -5.76
C TYR A 79 1.11 1.24 -4.32
N CYS A 80 2.36 1.62 -4.07
CA CYS A 80 2.91 1.71 -2.71
C CYS A 80 2.93 3.14 -2.15
N GLY A 81 2.38 4.12 -2.88
CA GLY A 81 2.38 5.53 -2.48
C GLY A 81 3.74 6.21 -2.56
N ARG A 82 4.73 5.63 -3.27
CA ARG A 82 6.07 6.24 -3.40
C ARG A 82 5.95 7.52 -4.23
N GLY A 83 6.20 8.67 -3.60
CA GLY A 83 6.05 9.99 -4.22
C GLY A 83 4.84 10.77 -3.71
N VAL A 84 3.94 10.14 -2.95
CA VAL A 84 2.96 10.83 -2.12
C VAL A 84 3.69 11.34 -0.87
N SER A 85 3.50 12.61 -0.50
CA SER A 85 4.09 13.10 0.75
C SER A 85 3.48 12.33 1.93
N VAL A 86 4.30 12.04 2.94
CA VAL A 86 3.83 11.31 4.12
C VAL A 86 2.66 12.04 4.80
N ALA A 87 2.66 13.38 4.74
CA ALA A 87 1.55 14.21 5.21
C ALA A 87 0.26 13.95 4.41
N ARG A 88 0.37 13.82 3.08
CA ARG A 88 -0.78 13.51 2.22
C ARG A 88 -1.32 12.09 2.48
N GLN A 89 -0.45 11.12 2.80
CA GLN A 89 -0.89 9.78 3.22
C GLN A 89 -1.69 9.83 4.53
N TYR A 90 -1.30 10.68 5.47
CA TYR A 90 -1.99 10.87 6.74
C TYR A 90 -3.36 11.53 6.56
N TYR A 91 -3.44 12.72 5.93
CA TYR A 91 -4.70 13.48 5.83
C TYR A 91 -5.75 12.85 4.90
N HIS A 92 -5.35 12.01 3.94
CA HIS A 92 -6.28 11.34 3.04
C HIS A 92 -6.53 9.87 3.38
N ALA A 93 -5.96 9.35 4.46
CA ALA A 93 -6.27 8.00 4.90
C ALA A 93 -7.74 7.92 5.33
N ARG A 94 -8.49 6.99 4.73
CA ARG A 94 -9.86 6.63 5.13
C ARG A 94 -9.91 5.18 5.58
N LYS A 95 -10.85 4.83 6.46
CA LYS A 95 -11.09 3.44 6.84
C LYS A 95 -11.52 2.64 5.60
N ARG A 96 -10.93 1.45 5.44
CA ARG A 96 -11.30 0.50 4.39
C ARG A 96 -12.48 -0.35 4.84
N SER A 97 -13.22 -0.88 3.86
CA SER A 97 -14.40 -1.71 4.12
C SER A 97 -14.06 -3.06 4.75
N ASP A 98 -12.87 -3.58 4.49
CA ASP A 98 -12.38 -4.89 4.95
C ASP A 98 -11.49 -4.82 6.20
N GLU A 99 -11.08 -3.62 6.64
CA GLU A 99 -10.29 -3.44 7.85
C GLU A 99 -11.17 -3.10 9.06
N SER A 100 -10.82 -3.63 10.22
CA SER A 100 -11.44 -3.26 11.49
C SER A 100 -11.08 -1.83 11.89
N PRO A 101 -11.91 -1.16 12.72
CA PRO A 101 -11.57 0.14 13.33
C PRO A 101 -10.17 0.20 13.99
N LEU A 102 -9.74 -0.90 14.63
CA LEU A 102 -8.45 -0.98 15.30
C LEU A 102 -7.29 -1.03 14.31
N GLU A 103 -7.43 -1.81 13.23
CA GLU A 103 -6.44 -1.88 12.15
C GLU A 103 -6.29 -0.51 11.45
N TYR A 104 -7.42 0.18 11.23
CA TYR A 104 -7.43 1.54 10.71
C TYR A 104 -6.65 2.51 11.61
N LEU A 105 -6.95 2.51 12.91
CA LEU A 105 -6.26 3.36 13.88
C LEU A 105 -4.75 3.08 13.92
N HIS A 106 -4.35 1.80 13.90
CA HIS A 106 -2.95 1.42 13.88
C HIS A 106 -2.25 1.94 12.60
N ARG A 107 -2.89 1.78 11.44
CA ARG A 107 -2.38 2.28 10.14
C ARG A 107 -2.22 3.80 10.14
N LEU A 108 -3.22 4.54 10.63
CA LEU A 108 -3.17 6.00 10.71
C LEU A 108 -2.10 6.49 11.69
N ASN A 109 -1.93 5.82 12.83
CA ASN A 109 -0.86 6.12 13.78
C ASN A 109 0.53 5.92 13.18
N VAL A 110 0.75 4.83 12.44
CA VAL A 110 2.01 4.60 11.73
C VAL A 110 2.27 5.69 10.70
N ALA A 111 1.25 6.10 9.94
CA ALA A 111 1.38 7.22 9.00
C ALA A 111 1.74 8.52 9.71
N GLY A 112 1.04 8.86 10.81
CA GLY A 112 1.31 10.08 11.54
C GLY A 112 2.70 10.08 12.20
N LEU A 113 3.17 8.96 12.77
CA LEU A 113 4.54 8.85 13.27
C LEU A 113 5.58 9.09 12.17
N ARG A 114 5.34 8.61 10.95
CA ARG A 114 6.24 8.85 9.80
C ARG A 114 6.26 10.32 9.39
N THR A 115 5.19 11.08 9.61
CA THR A 115 5.17 12.54 9.41
C THR A 115 5.83 13.34 10.53
N ARG A 116 6.31 12.66 11.59
CA ARG A 116 6.75 13.29 12.85
C ARG A 116 5.64 14.06 13.57
N LEU A 117 4.37 13.72 13.32
CA LEU A 117 3.28 14.19 14.16
C LEU A 117 3.51 13.69 15.58
N GLN A 118 3.44 14.60 16.55
CA GLN A 118 3.61 14.28 17.96
C GLN A 118 2.29 13.73 18.53
N ILE A 119 1.85 12.58 18.03
CA ILE A 119 0.53 12.02 18.35
C ILE A 119 0.45 11.55 19.82
N LYS A 120 1.58 11.14 20.40
CA LYS A 120 1.67 10.69 21.80
C LYS A 120 2.01 11.84 22.76
N ASP A 121 3.10 12.56 22.47
CA ASP A 121 3.71 13.53 23.39
C ASP A 121 3.56 14.98 22.93
N GLY A 122 2.71 15.24 21.94
CA GLY A 122 2.58 16.55 21.33
C GLY A 122 1.64 17.51 22.04
N PRO A 123 1.59 18.76 21.54
CA PRO A 123 0.65 19.76 22.02
C PRO A 123 -0.78 19.20 22.03
N PRO A 124 -1.60 19.55 23.03
CA PRO A 124 -2.99 19.09 23.12
C PRO A 124 -3.80 19.31 21.83
N ASP A 125 -3.50 20.37 21.08
CA ASP A 125 -4.19 20.71 19.83
C ASP A 125 -3.89 19.71 18.70
N VAL A 126 -2.62 19.29 18.55
CA VAL A 126 -2.22 18.28 17.56
C VAL A 126 -2.86 16.92 17.86
N ARG A 127 -2.93 16.56 19.15
CA ARG A 127 -3.59 15.31 19.56
C ARG A 127 -5.10 15.36 19.35
N ARG A 128 -5.74 16.51 19.63
CA ARG A 128 -7.16 16.73 19.37
C ARG A 128 -7.49 16.68 17.88
N GLU A 129 -6.68 17.32 17.05
CA GLU A 129 -6.82 17.28 15.59
C GLU A 129 -6.70 15.84 15.08
N HIS A 130 -5.71 15.08 15.55
CA HIS A 130 -5.57 13.67 15.20
C HIS A 130 -6.80 12.83 15.57
N VAL A 131 -7.33 12.98 16.79
CA VAL A 131 -8.53 12.26 17.21
C VAL A 131 -9.75 12.67 16.38
N LYS A 132 -9.86 13.96 16.05
CA LYS A 132 -10.93 14.46 15.18
C LYS A 132 -10.84 13.86 13.78
N ASP A 133 -9.64 13.84 13.19
CA ASP A 133 -9.40 13.21 11.89
C ASP A 133 -9.82 11.74 11.94
N VAL A 134 -9.39 10.97 12.95
CA VAL A 134 -9.78 9.56 13.14
C VAL A 134 -11.31 9.41 13.13
N ILE A 135 -12.03 10.23 13.89
CA ILE A 135 -13.48 10.17 13.98
C ILE A 135 -14.14 10.51 12.63
N GLU A 136 -13.67 11.52 11.91
CA GLU A 136 -14.23 11.93 10.62
C GLU A 136 -13.93 10.92 9.48
N THR A 137 -12.86 10.14 9.63
CA THR A 137 -12.34 9.23 8.61
C THR A 137 -12.70 7.76 8.84
N LEU A 138 -13.08 7.42 10.08
CA LEU A 138 -13.93 6.29 10.38
C LEU A 138 -15.31 6.58 9.77
N ASP A 139 -15.47 6.20 8.50
CA ASP A 139 -16.78 6.11 7.84
C ASP A 139 -17.56 4.93 8.44
N ASP A 140 -17.87 5.06 9.73
CA ASP A 140 -18.46 4.02 10.55
C ASP A 140 -19.82 4.52 11.02
N ARG A 141 -20.84 4.23 10.19
CA ARG A 141 -22.23 4.39 10.60
C ARG A 141 -22.53 3.56 11.86
N ASP A 142 -21.73 2.55 12.20
CA ASP A 142 -21.95 1.71 13.39
C ASP A 142 -21.46 2.35 14.70
N LEU A 143 -20.60 3.38 14.66
CA LEU A 143 -20.19 4.12 15.86
C LEU A 143 -21.23 5.16 16.30
N ALA A 144 -22.05 5.65 15.36
CA ALA A 144 -23.17 6.54 15.66
C ALA A 144 -24.30 5.82 16.43
N ASP A 145 -24.43 4.51 16.27
CA ASP A 145 -25.45 3.69 16.95
C ASP A 145 -25.01 3.20 18.34
N GLN A 146 -23.75 3.44 18.75
CA GLN A 146 -23.18 3.01 20.03
C GLN A 146 -22.90 4.14 21.04
N LEU A 147 -23.32 5.37 20.73
CA LEU A 147 -23.26 6.55 21.61
C LEU A 147 -24.66 6.98 22.07
#